data_AF-A0AAW2PGQ7-F1
#
_entry.id   AF-A0AAW2PGQ7-F1
#
_cell.length_a   1.000
_cell.length_b   1.000
_cell.length_c   1.000
_cell.angle_alpha   90.00
_cell.angle_beta   90.00
_cell.angle_gamma   90.00
#
_symmetry.space_group_name_H-M   'P 1'
#
loop_
_entity.id
_entity.type
_entity.pdbx_description
1 polymer ?
#
loop_
_entity_poly.entity_id
_entity_poly.type
_entity_poly.pdbx_seq_one_letter_code
_entity_poly.pdbx_strand_id
1 'polypeptide(L)'
;MAKTEGKAIGIDLGTTYSCVGVWQNDRVEIIPNDQGNRTTPSYVAFTDTERLIGDAAKNQVAMNPQNTVFDAKRLIGRRFSDPTVQSDMKLWPFKVVPGPGDKPMIEVQFKGEQKQFAPEEISSMVDENEGNCRGFSWANCEECCGYGESHSRRHPFGRRRFRQPAGESFCGGVQEEAQEGYQRQRQSSEATENCCERAKRTLSSTTQTTIEIDSLYEGIDFYATITRARFEELNMDLFRKCMEPVEKCLRDAKIDKSSVHDVVLVGGSTRIPKVQQMLQDFFNGKELCKSINPDEAVAYGAAVQAAILSGEGNEKVQDLLLLDVTLSALALRRGRSYDSFDSKKHHYSDQERADFLNYADNQPGVLIQVYEGERP
;
A
#
# COMPACT_ATOMS: atom_id res chain seq x y z
N MET A 1 33.08 -11.25 1.92
CA MET A 1 32.43 -10.97 0.62
C MET A 1 33.24 -9.91 -0.11
N ALA A 2 33.15 -9.78 -1.43
CA ALA A 2 33.75 -8.65 -2.12
C ALA A 2 32.98 -7.36 -1.77
N LYS A 3 33.68 -6.23 -1.57
CA LYS A 3 33.01 -4.93 -1.53
C LYS A 3 32.60 -4.56 -2.95
N THR A 4 31.30 -4.59 -3.22
CA THR A 4 30.72 -3.95 -4.41
C THR A 4 30.87 -2.43 -4.29
N GLU A 5 31.26 -1.77 -5.38
CA GLU A 5 31.27 -0.31 -5.43
C GLU A 5 29.85 0.21 -5.66
N GLY A 6 29.26 0.82 -4.64
CA GLY A 6 27.92 1.39 -4.68
C GLY A 6 27.30 1.48 -3.29
N LYS A 7 26.51 2.53 -3.05
CA LYS A 7 25.73 2.67 -1.82
C LYS A 7 24.50 1.78 -1.84
N ALA A 8 24.12 1.27 -0.67
CA ALA A 8 22.82 0.67 -0.46
C ALA A 8 21.74 1.75 -0.28
N ILE A 9 20.55 1.51 -0.82
CA ILE A 9 19.40 2.44 -0.73
C ILE A 9 18.19 1.77 -0.08
N GLY A 10 17.37 2.57 0.58
CA GLY A 10 16.09 2.17 1.14
C GLY A 10 14.93 2.65 0.29
N ILE A 11 14.02 1.75 -0.06
CA ILE A 11 12.86 2.05 -0.92
C ILE A 11 11.55 1.77 -0.16
N ASP A 12 10.66 2.77 -0.09
CA ASP A 12 9.22 2.54 0.09
C ASP A 12 8.57 2.44 -1.29
N LEU A 13 8.32 1.21 -1.73
CA LEU A 13 7.53 0.94 -2.93
C LEU A 13 6.05 1.08 -2.57
N GLY A 14 5.54 2.31 -2.53
CA GLY A 14 4.14 2.56 -2.20
C GLY A 14 3.18 2.15 -3.33
N THR A 15 1.88 2.15 -3.03
CA THR A 15 0.82 1.82 -4.02
C THR A 15 0.54 2.97 -5.01
N THR A 16 1.00 4.18 -4.73
CA THR A 16 0.60 5.40 -5.45
C THR A 16 1.74 6.42 -5.57
N TYR A 17 2.58 6.50 -4.54
CA TYR A 17 3.85 7.21 -4.58
C TYR A 17 4.91 6.29 -3.96
N SER A 18 6.06 6.20 -4.60
CA SER A 18 7.28 5.58 -4.06
C SER A 18 8.21 6.66 -3.51
N CYS A 19 9.15 6.27 -2.65
CA CYS A 19 10.12 7.19 -2.04
C CYS A 19 11.44 6.45 -1.78
N VAL A 20 12.57 7.12 -2.04
CA VAL A 20 13.91 6.53 -1.86
C VAL A 20 14.79 7.39 -0.95
N GLY A 21 15.45 6.72 0.00
CA GLY A 21 16.46 7.31 0.88
C GLY A 21 17.81 6.61 0.75
N VAL A 22 18.88 7.35 0.99
CA VAL A 22 20.26 6.86 1.05
C VAL A 22 20.96 7.35 2.32
N TRP A 23 21.84 6.54 2.90
CA TRP A 23 22.70 7.02 3.99
C TRP A 23 23.90 7.80 3.45
N GLN A 24 24.07 9.04 3.90
CA GLN A 24 25.10 9.96 3.44
C GLN A 24 25.35 11.04 4.48
N ASN A 25 26.61 11.44 4.71
CA ASN A 25 26.96 12.53 5.64
C ASN A 25 26.43 12.30 7.08
N ASP A 26 26.49 11.05 7.56
CA ASP A 26 25.98 10.57 8.87
C ASP A 26 24.51 10.85 9.16
N ARG A 27 23.71 10.93 8.09
CA ARG A 27 22.24 11.04 8.11
C ARG A 27 21.64 10.20 6.97
N VAL A 28 20.31 10.06 6.98
CA VAL A 28 19.58 9.73 5.74
C VAL A 28 19.34 11.00 4.93
N GLU A 29 19.53 10.91 3.63
CA GLU A 29 19.12 11.92 2.64
C GLU A 29 18.02 11.29 1.77
N ILE A 30 16.84 11.92 1.70
CA ILE A 30 15.75 11.53 0.79
C ILE A 30 16.07 12.09 -0.60
N ILE A 31 16.08 11.23 -1.61
CA ILE A 31 16.49 11.58 -2.97
C ILE A 31 15.30 12.25 -3.69
N PRO A 32 15.46 13.47 -4.24
CA PRO A 32 14.47 14.04 -5.14
C PRO A 32 14.62 13.44 -6.55
N ASN A 33 13.50 13.26 -7.25
CA ASN A 33 13.47 12.86 -8.64
C ASN A 33 13.91 14.00 -9.59
N ASP A 34 13.87 13.74 -10.90
CA ASP A 34 14.28 14.69 -11.95
C ASP A 34 13.46 16.00 -11.97
N GLN A 35 12.24 16.00 -11.42
CA GLN A 35 11.39 17.17 -11.25
C GLN A 35 11.57 17.87 -9.89
N GLY A 36 12.45 17.35 -9.02
CA GLY A 36 12.68 17.85 -7.67
C GLY A 36 11.71 17.29 -6.62
N ASN A 37 10.78 16.40 -6.99
CA ASN A 37 9.82 15.80 -6.07
C ASN A 37 10.50 14.69 -5.24
N ARG A 38 10.31 14.69 -3.92
CA ARG A 38 10.84 13.64 -3.03
C ARG A 38 10.05 12.33 -3.03
N THR A 39 8.98 12.26 -3.81
CA THR A 39 8.11 11.08 -3.91
C THR A 39 7.60 10.96 -5.35
N THR A 40 7.99 9.91 -6.06
CA THR A 40 7.61 9.68 -7.46
C THR A 40 6.29 8.90 -7.54
N PRO A 41 5.32 9.27 -8.38
CA PRO A 41 4.11 8.47 -8.57
C PRO A 41 4.39 7.01 -8.99
N SER A 42 3.71 6.05 -8.40
CA SER A 42 3.80 4.62 -8.74
C SER A 42 3.00 4.29 -10.01
N TYR A 43 3.30 5.01 -11.09
CA TYR A 43 2.64 4.98 -12.40
C TYR A 43 3.65 4.59 -13.48
N VAL A 44 3.23 3.74 -14.42
CA VAL A 44 4.02 3.33 -15.60
C VAL A 44 3.11 3.40 -16.83
N ALA A 45 3.49 4.17 -17.84
CA ALA A 45 2.73 4.32 -19.08
C ALA A 45 3.51 3.85 -20.30
N PHE A 46 2.81 3.20 -21.21
CA PHE A 46 3.35 2.66 -22.45
C PHE A 46 2.86 3.46 -23.65
N THR A 47 3.79 3.84 -24.54
CA THR A 47 3.50 4.54 -25.80
C THR A 47 4.09 3.76 -26.99
N ASP A 48 3.91 4.25 -28.21
CA ASP A 48 4.56 3.64 -29.37
C ASP A 48 6.08 3.91 -29.46
N THR A 49 6.59 4.90 -28.73
CA THR A 49 8.02 5.26 -28.69
C THR A 49 8.73 4.67 -27.48
N GLU A 50 8.15 4.82 -26.28
CA GLU A 50 8.87 4.70 -25.01
C GLU A 50 7.95 4.32 -23.83
N ARG A 51 8.58 4.08 -22.68
CA ARG A 51 7.91 3.77 -21.42
C ARG A 51 8.14 4.94 -20.48
N LEU A 52 7.09 5.69 -20.18
CA LEU A 52 7.10 6.77 -19.21
C LEU A 52 6.86 6.20 -17.82
N ILE A 53 7.49 6.76 -16.81
CA ILE A 53 7.37 6.36 -15.40
C ILE A 53 7.14 7.62 -14.55
N GLY A 54 6.53 7.48 -13.37
CA GLY A 54 6.44 8.59 -12.42
C GLY A 54 5.49 9.71 -12.83
N ASP A 55 5.91 10.95 -12.56
CA ASP A 55 5.14 12.15 -12.87
C ASP A 55 4.84 12.26 -14.38
N ALA A 56 5.76 11.82 -15.25
CA ALA A 56 5.54 11.80 -16.70
C ALA A 56 4.41 10.82 -17.11
N ALA A 57 4.39 9.60 -16.56
CA ALA A 57 3.32 8.63 -16.81
C ALA A 57 1.96 9.14 -16.32
N LYS A 58 1.94 9.68 -15.09
CA LYS A 58 0.75 10.22 -14.44
C LYS A 58 0.17 11.42 -15.20
N ASN A 59 1.00 12.34 -15.68
CA ASN A 59 0.52 13.55 -16.36
C ASN A 59 -0.21 13.26 -17.69
N GLN A 60 0.09 12.15 -18.38
CA GLN A 60 -0.60 11.76 -19.62
C GLN A 60 -1.72 10.70 -19.45
N VAL A 61 -2.07 10.33 -18.21
CA VAL A 61 -3.11 9.32 -17.91
C VAL A 61 -4.45 9.62 -18.59
N ALA A 62 -4.86 10.90 -18.65
CA ALA A 62 -6.13 11.32 -19.24
C ALA A 62 -6.17 11.18 -20.77
N MET A 63 -5.01 11.16 -21.44
CA MET A 63 -4.89 10.99 -22.89
C MET A 63 -4.65 9.52 -23.29
N ASN A 64 -4.02 8.74 -22.41
CA ASN A 64 -3.62 7.35 -22.66
C ASN A 64 -4.03 6.41 -21.50
N PRO A 65 -5.31 6.36 -21.11
CA PRO A 65 -5.72 5.69 -19.86
C PRO A 65 -5.58 4.16 -19.93
N GLN A 66 -5.80 3.55 -21.10
CA GLN A 66 -5.75 2.08 -21.26
C GLN A 66 -4.33 1.50 -21.16
N ASN A 67 -3.30 2.31 -21.44
CA ASN A 67 -1.89 1.89 -21.38
C ASN A 67 -1.11 2.60 -20.26
N THR A 68 -1.82 3.28 -19.33
CA THR A 68 -1.24 3.88 -18.13
C THR A 68 -1.61 3.05 -16.92
N VAL A 69 -0.64 2.30 -16.41
CA VAL A 69 -0.80 1.37 -15.29
C VAL A 69 -0.44 2.08 -13.98
N PHE A 70 -1.30 1.92 -12.98
CA PHE A 70 -1.10 2.40 -11.61
C PHE A 70 -1.66 1.38 -10.63
N ASP A 71 -1.47 1.58 -9.33
CA ASP A 71 -1.97 0.69 -8.26
C ASP A 71 -1.47 -0.78 -8.34
N ALA A 72 -0.49 -1.07 -9.22
CA ALA A 72 -0.03 -2.43 -9.57
C ALA A 72 0.38 -3.29 -8.36
N LYS A 73 0.88 -2.65 -7.28
CA LYS A 73 1.15 -3.28 -5.99
C LYS A 73 -0.04 -4.09 -5.44
N ARG A 74 -1.28 -3.70 -5.75
CA ARG A 74 -2.50 -4.43 -5.35
C ARG A 74 -2.65 -5.78 -6.03
N LEU A 75 -1.99 -6.03 -7.15
CA LEU A 75 -2.03 -7.29 -7.90
C LEU A 75 -0.87 -8.25 -7.55
N ILE A 76 0.21 -7.75 -6.93
CA ILE A 76 1.38 -8.56 -6.54
C ILE A 76 0.96 -9.70 -5.59
N GLY A 77 1.49 -10.90 -5.84
CA GLY A 77 1.28 -12.07 -4.97
C GLY A 77 -0.15 -12.64 -4.96
N ARG A 78 -1.03 -12.15 -5.84
CA ARG A 78 -2.44 -12.55 -5.88
C ARG A 78 -2.79 -13.50 -7.01
N ARG A 79 -4.01 -14.02 -6.93
CA ARG A 79 -4.69 -14.73 -7.99
C ARG A 79 -5.59 -13.79 -8.79
N PHE A 80 -5.73 -14.03 -10.09
CA PHE A 80 -6.71 -13.34 -10.92
C PHE A 80 -8.14 -13.62 -10.42
N SER A 81 -8.40 -14.85 -9.95
CA SER A 81 -9.66 -15.25 -9.30
C SER A 81 -9.94 -14.66 -7.91
N ASP A 82 -9.02 -13.89 -7.30
CA ASP A 82 -9.27 -13.23 -6.00
C ASP A 82 -10.49 -12.29 -6.10
N PRO A 83 -11.54 -12.44 -5.27
CA PRO A 83 -12.74 -11.59 -5.33
C PRO A 83 -12.47 -10.09 -5.19
N THR A 84 -11.34 -9.71 -4.57
CA THR A 84 -10.90 -8.31 -4.50
C THR A 84 -10.20 -7.87 -5.78
N VAL A 85 -9.39 -8.71 -6.44
CA VAL A 85 -8.87 -8.42 -7.80
C VAL A 85 -10.04 -8.27 -8.79
N GLN A 86 -11.01 -9.17 -8.75
CA GLN A 86 -12.26 -9.09 -9.52
C GLN A 86 -13.18 -7.91 -9.15
N SER A 87 -12.87 -7.17 -8.09
CA SER A 87 -13.55 -5.91 -7.73
C SER A 87 -12.74 -4.70 -8.19
N ASP A 88 -11.45 -4.67 -7.86
CA ASP A 88 -10.48 -3.64 -8.21
C ASP A 88 -10.40 -3.44 -9.75
N MET A 89 -10.44 -4.54 -10.52
CA MET A 89 -10.48 -4.54 -12.00
C MET A 89 -11.65 -3.78 -12.64
N LYS A 90 -12.69 -3.42 -11.89
CA LYS A 90 -13.84 -2.64 -12.40
C LYS A 90 -13.59 -1.13 -12.38
N LEU A 91 -12.52 -0.71 -11.70
CA LEU A 91 -12.16 0.68 -11.44
C LEU A 91 -10.97 1.12 -12.30
N TRP A 92 -10.12 0.18 -12.75
CA TRP A 92 -8.97 0.49 -13.60
C TRP A 92 -9.35 0.65 -15.08
N PRO A 93 -8.76 1.63 -15.79
CA PRO A 93 -8.94 1.79 -17.24
C PRO A 93 -8.08 0.83 -18.07
N PHE A 94 -7.00 0.28 -17.50
CA PHE A 94 -6.13 -0.70 -18.13
C PHE A 94 -6.67 -2.13 -17.93
N LYS A 95 -6.37 -3.02 -18.88
CA LYS A 95 -6.92 -4.37 -18.89
C LYS A 95 -6.07 -5.33 -18.04
N VAL A 96 -6.72 -6.18 -17.26
CA VAL A 96 -6.08 -7.29 -16.54
C VAL A 96 -6.69 -8.61 -17.03
N VAL A 97 -5.85 -9.62 -17.25
CA VAL A 97 -6.21 -10.94 -17.83
C VAL A 97 -5.61 -12.10 -17.01
N PRO A 98 -6.20 -13.32 -17.08
CA PRO A 98 -5.64 -14.48 -16.41
C PRO A 98 -4.42 -15.02 -17.15
N GLY A 99 -3.28 -15.08 -16.47
CA GLY A 99 -2.05 -15.72 -16.93
C GLY A 99 -1.83 -17.12 -16.32
N PRO A 100 -0.63 -17.70 -16.55
CA PRO A 100 -0.27 -19.01 -16.03
C PRO A 100 -0.45 -19.12 -14.50
N GLY A 101 -0.98 -20.26 -14.04
CA GLY A 101 -1.18 -20.52 -12.61
C GLY A 101 -2.27 -19.68 -11.93
N ASP A 102 -3.17 -19.06 -12.70
CA ASP A 102 -4.18 -18.09 -12.24
C ASP A 102 -3.54 -16.81 -11.65
N LYS A 103 -2.40 -16.39 -12.20
CA LYS A 103 -1.75 -15.10 -11.91
C LYS A 103 -2.41 -13.97 -12.72
N PRO A 104 -2.70 -12.78 -12.14
CA PRO A 104 -3.16 -11.64 -12.94
C PRO A 104 -2.01 -11.08 -13.78
N MET A 105 -2.26 -10.83 -15.06
CA MET A 105 -1.34 -10.19 -16.00
C MET A 105 -1.97 -8.91 -16.53
N ILE A 106 -1.17 -7.85 -16.69
CA ILE A 106 -1.62 -6.52 -17.10
C ILE A 106 -1.34 -6.38 -18.60
N GLU A 107 -2.38 -6.16 -19.40
CA GLU A 107 -2.31 -6.11 -20.86
C GLU A 107 -2.37 -4.67 -21.36
N VAL A 108 -1.37 -4.28 -22.16
CA VAL A 108 -1.18 -2.93 -22.71
C VAL A 108 -0.73 -3.01 -24.17
N GLN A 109 -0.88 -1.92 -24.92
CA GLN A 109 -0.17 -1.72 -26.19
C GLN A 109 1.14 -0.97 -25.95
N PHE A 110 2.23 -1.47 -26.55
CA PHE A 110 3.56 -0.88 -26.47
C PHE A 110 4.30 -1.10 -27.80
N LYS A 111 4.66 0.00 -28.47
CA LYS A 111 5.32 -0.01 -29.80
C LYS A 111 4.53 -0.76 -30.88
N GLY A 112 3.23 -0.52 -30.97
CA GLY A 112 2.31 -1.21 -31.89
C GLY A 112 2.05 -2.70 -31.59
N GLU A 113 2.63 -3.26 -30.53
CA GLU A 113 2.42 -4.65 -30.11
C GLU A 113 1.60 -4.72 -28.82
N GLN A 114 0.66 -5.67 -28.73
CA GLN A 114 0.02 -6.03 -27.47
C GLN A 114 1.00 -6.81 -26.60
N LYS A 115 1.20 -6.39 -25.35
CA LYS A 115 2.10 -7.03 -24.38
C LYS A 115 1.38 -7.28 -23.07
N GLN A 116 1.81 -8.31 -22.35
CA GLN A 116 1.32 -8.68 -21.04
C GLN A 116 2.48 -8.67 -20.04
N PHE A 117 2.35 -7.89 -18.98
CA PHE A 117 3.34 -7.78 -17.90
C PHE A 117 2.78 -8.30 -16.59
N ALA A 118 3.62 -8.94 -15.80
CA ALA A 118 3.31 -9.28 -14.43
C ALA A 118 3.29 -8.02 -13.53
N PRO A 119 2.49 -7.99 -12.44
CA PRO A 119 2.47 -6.88 -11.49
C PRO A 119 3.85 -6.54 -10.90
N GLU A 120 4.69 -7.56 -10.72
CA GLU A 120 6.08 -7.43 -10.24
C GLU A 120 6.98 -6.76 -11.29
N GLU A 121 6.76 -7.02 -12.59
CA GLU A 121 7.47 -6.33 -13.67
C GLU A 121 7.08 -4.86 -13.72
N ILE A 122 5.77 -4.53 -13.67
CA ILE A 122 5.32 -3.13 -13.61
C ILE A 122 5.90 -2.42 -12.38
N SER A 123 6.04 -3.13 -11.25
CA SER A 123 6.62 -2.56 -10.04
C SER A 123 8.11 -2.30 -10.19
N SER A 124 8.88 -3.26 -10.71
CA SER A 124 10.32 -3.06 -10.95
C SER A 124 10.61 -1.95 -11.97
N MET A 125 9.66 -1.63 -12.87
CA MET A 125 9.79 -0.46 -13.76
C MET A 125 9.67 0.88 -13.01
N VAL A 126 8.95 0.94 -11.88
CA VAL A 126 8.97 2.11 -11.00
C VAL A 126 10.34 2.21 -10.31
N ASP A 127 10.85 1.09 -9.79
CA ASP A 127 12.13 1.04 -9.08
C ASP A 127 13.34 1.31 -10.00
N GLU A 128 13.30 0.86 -11.27
CA GLU A 128 14.32 1.14 -12.31
C GLU A 128 14.53 2.64 -12.55
N ASN A 129 13.51 3.47 -12.30
CA ASN A 129 13.55 4.92 -12.53
C ASN A 129 14.14 5.70 -11.34
N GLU A 130 14.16 5.12 -10.14
CA GLU A 130 14.61 5.79 -8.92
C GLU A 130 16.14 5.69 -8.71
N GLY A 131 16.85 4.82 -9.46
CA GLY A 131 18.32 4.88 -9.51
C GLY A 131 19.03 3.63 -10.05
N ASN A 132 20.18 3.85 -10.69
CA ASN A 132 21.12 2.80 -11.16
C ASN A 132 21.94 2.21 -9.99
N CYS A 133 21.26 1.78 -8.93
CA CYS A 133 21.84 1.27 -7.68
C CYS A 133 21.80 -0.26 -7.64
N ARG A 134 22.74 -0.89 -6.92
CA ARG A 134 22.85 -2.36 -6.80
C ARG A 134 22.95 -2.81 -5.35
N GLY A 135 21.88 -2.52 -4.59
CA GLY A 135 21.73 -2.89 -3.19
C GLY A 135 20.46 -2.27 -2.62
N PHE A 136 19.42 -3.08 -2.45
CA PHE A 136 18.07 -2.62 -2.09
C PHE A 136 17.63 -3.16 -0.74
N SER A 137 17.21 -2.26 0.15
CA SER A 137 16.46 -2.57 1.38
C SER A 137 14.99 -2.17 1.15
N TRP A 138 14.08 -3.12 1.26
CA TRP A 138 12.65 -2.89 1.00
C TRP A 138 11.86 -2.79 2.32
N ALA A 139 11.09 -1.71 2.50
CA ALA A 139 10.14 -1.61 3.60
C ALA A 139 8.70 -1.50 3.06
N ASN A 140 7.87 -2.51 3.33
CA ASN A 140 6.48 -2.58 2.86
C ASN A 140 5.48 -2.25 3.97
N CYS A 141 5.23 -0.96 4.22
CA CYS A 141 4.20 -0.54 5.18
C CYS A 141 2.79 -0.51 4.55
N GLU A 142 1.99 -1.55 4.83
CA GLU A 142 0.60 -1.69 4.38
C GLU A 142 -0.39 -1.45 5.53
N GLU A 143 -0.43 -0.20 6.04
CA GLU A 143 -1.26 0.19 7.19
C GLU A 143 -1.01 -0.68 8.44
N CYS A 144 0.25 -1.10 8.63
CA CYS A 144 0.67 -1.92 9.76
C CYS A 144 0.57 -1.14 11.07
N CYS A 145 -0.41 -1.50 11.91
CA CYS A 145 -0.35 -1.18 13.32
C CYS A 145 0.68 -2.12 13.96
N GLY A 146 1.86 -1.56 14.26
CA GLY A 146 2.98 -2.26 14.90
C GLY A 146 3.30 -1.66 16.26
N TYR A 147 3.41 -2.54 17.24
CA TYR A 147 4.14 -2.31 18.49
C TYR A 147 5.39 -3.21 18.43
N GLY A 148 6.46 -2.89 19.16
CA GLY A 148 7.76 -3.60 19.08
C GLY A 148 7.75 -5.10 19.42
N GLU A 149 6.59 -5.63 19.83
CA GLU A 149 6.36 -7.05 20.17
C GLU A 149 5.15 -7.64 19.43
N SER A 150 4.47 -6.87 18.56
CA SER A 150 3.19 -7.28 17.93
C SER A 150 2.86 -6.47 16.67
N HIS A 151 2.78 -7.15 15.52
CA HIS A 151 2.24 -6.61 14.26
C HIS A 151 0.84 -7.17 13.96
N SER A 152 -0.10 -6.33 13.53
CA SER A 152 -1.45 -6.78 13.13
C SER A 152 -1.73 -6.53 11.64
N ARG A 153 -1.64 -7.56 10.80
CA ARG A 153 -2.10 -7.50 9.40
C ARG A 153 -3.63 -7.39 9.32
N ARG A 154 -4.12 -6.56 8.39
CA ARG A 154 -5.53 -6.53 7.97
C ARG A 154 -5.78 -7.62 6.92
N HIS A 155 -6.76 -8.50 7.13
CA HIS A 155 -7.10 -9.61 6.24
C HIS A 155 -7.83 -9.13 4.95
N PRO A 156 -7.28 -9.26 3.73
CA PRO A 156 -5.86 -7.83 2.96
C PRO A 156 -6.30 -6.38 3.17
N PHE A 157 -7.18 -6.08 4.14
CA PHE A 157 -7.92 -4.80 4.23
C PHE A 157 -7.03 -3.54 4.33
N GLY A 158 -5.71 -3.69 4.49
CA GLY A 158 -4.71 -2.63 4.45
C GLY A 158 -4.62 -2.00 3.07
N ARG A 159 -4.80 -0.67 2.98
CA ARG A 159 -5.05 0.14 1.77
C ARG A 159 -6.31 -0.25 0.97
N ARG A 160 -6.65 -1.54 0.86
CA ARG A 160 -7.85 -2.15 0.21
C ARG A 160 -9.13 -1.33 0.38
N ARG A 161 -9.36 -0.65 1.52
CA ARG A 161 -10.58 0.16 1.76
C ARG A 161 -10.45 1.58 2.30
N PHE A 162 -9.27 2.14 2.59
CA PHE A 162 -9.22 3.53 3.11
C PHE A 162 -9.10 4.60 2.03
N ARG A 163 -8.32 4.40 0.97
CA ARG A 163 -8.12 5.46 -0.05
C ARG A 163 -9.11 5.35 -1.21
N GLN A 164 -9.36 4.15 -1.74
CA GLN A 164 -10.27 3.98 -2.85
C GLN A 164 -11.73 4.11 -2.40
N PRO A 165 -12.29 3.32 -1.46
CA PRO A 165 -13.66 3.55 -0.96
C PRO A 165 -13.91 4.89 -0.28
N ALA A 166 -12.89 5.59 0.24
CA ALA A 166 -13.09 6.98 0.68
C ALA A 166 -13.08 7.97 -0.49
N GLY A 167 -12.29 7.71 -1.54
CA GLY A 167 -12.41 8.39 -2.82
C GLY A 167 -13.76 8.12 -3.48
N GLU A 168 -14.23 6.87 -3.52
CA GLU A 168 -15.49 6.43 -4.13
C GLU A 168 -16.71 6.87 -3.33
N SER A 169 -16.68 6.84 -1.99
CA SER A 169 -17.78 7.34 -1.16
C SER A 169 -17.81 8.87 -1.11
N PHE A 170 -16.67 9.54 -1.35
CA PHE A 170 -16.59 10.99 -1.50
C PHE A 170 -17.02 11.44 -2.90
N CYS A 171 -16.41 10.91 -3.97
CA CYS A 171 -16.83 11.14 -5.36
C CYS A 171 -18.29 10.70 -5.57
N GLY A 172 -18.69 9.56 -5.02
CA GLY A 172 -20.06 9.04 -5.07
C GLY A 172 -21.03 9.90 -4.28
N GLY A 173 -20.68 10.36 -3.08
CA GLY A 173 -21.50 11.34 -2.33
C GLY A 173 -21.61 12.69 -3.07
N VAL A 174 -20.52 13.15 -3.69
CA VAL A 174 -20.46 14.35 -4.53
C VAL A 174 -21.28 14.19 -5.82
N GLN A 175 -21.40 12.97 -6.35
CA GLN A 175 -22.29 12.62 -7.48
C GLN A 175 -23.75 12.42 -7.04
N GLU A 176 -24.02 11.90 -5.84
CA GLU A 176 -25.38 11.71 -5.30
C GLU A 176 -26.02 13.03 -4.83
N GLU A 177 -25.21 14.03 -4.46
CA GLU A 177 -25.66 15.41 -4.22
C GLU A 177 -25.97 16.18 -5.52
N ALA A 178 -25.59 15.64 -6.68
CA ALA A 178 -25.80 16.24 -8.01
C ALA A 178 -27.14 15.81 -8.67
N GLN A 179 -28.22 15.72 -7.88
CA GLN A 179 -29.54 15.31 -8.35
C GLN A 179 -30.08 16.31 -9.40
N GLU A 180 -30.76 15.91 -10.48
CA GLU A 180 -31.41 14.60 -10.74
C GLU A 180 -30.88 13.88 -12.01
N GLY A 181 -29.95 14.45 -12.76
CA GLY A 181 -29.64 14.01 -14.14
C GLY A 181 -28.69 12.80 -14.31
N TYR A 182 -27.75 12.60 -13.39
CA TYR A 182 -26.50 11.85 -13.67
C TYR A 182 -26.53 10.32 -13.42
N GLN A 183 -27.70 9.70 -13.23
CA GLN A 183 -27.84 8.31 -12.70
C GLN A 183 -27.25 7.16 -13.55
N ARG A 184 -26.55 7.39 -14.67
CA ARG A 184 -26.17 6.32 -15.63
C ARG A 184 -24.68 6.01 -15.83
N GLN A 185 -23.74 6.87 -15.41
CA GLN A 185 -22.31 6.57 -15.57
C GLN A 185 -21.63 6.26 -14.23
N ARG A 186 -21.77 5.00 -13.81
CA ARG A 186 -21.26 4.47 -12.52
C ARG A 186 -19.76 4.14 -12.52
N GLN A 187 -19.01 4.68 -13.48
CA GLN A 187 -17.56 4.60 -13.56
C GLN A 187 -17.01 5.96 -13.16
N SER A 188 -16.20 6.02 -12.11
CA SER A 188 -15.41 7.19 -11.78
C SER A 188 -14.48 7.50 -12.94
N SER A 189 -14.50 8.75 -13.43
CA SER A 189 -13.47 9.21 -14.36
C SER A 189 -12.20 9.54 -13.58
N GLU A 190 -11.04 9.31 -14.17
CA GLU A 190 -9.72 9.69 -13.61
C GLU A 190 -9.68 11.19 -13.22
N ALA A 191 -10.40 12.05 -13.96
CA ALA A 191 -10.59 13.46 -13.62
C ALA A 191 -11.36 13.66 -12.31
N THR A 192 -12.41 12.86 -12.08
CA THR A 192 -13.16 12.85 -10.81
C THR A 192 -12.26 12.37 -9.67
N GLU A 193 -11.53 11.26 -9.83
CA GLU A 193 -10.66 10.71 -8.77
C GLU A 193 -9.53 11.66 -8.39
N ASN A 194 -8.87 12.31 -9.36
CA ASN A 194 -7.85 13.32 -9.08
C ASN A 194 -8.43 14.56 -8.39
N CYS A 195 -9.64 15.00 -8.77
CA CYS A 195 -10.30 16.11 -8.09
C CYS A 195 -10.73 15.75 -6.66
N CYS A 196 -11.22 14.53 -6.43
CA CYS A 196 -11.53 14.00 -5.11
C CYS A 196 -10.27 13.90 -4.22
N GLU A 197 -9.14 13.40 -4.74
CA GLU A 197 -7.85 13.35 -4.03
C GLU A 197 -7.33 14.76 -3.71
N ARG A 198 -7.44 15.71 -4.65
CA ARG A 198 -7.09 17.14 -4.45
C ARG A 198 -7.95 17.78 -3.36
N ALA A 199 -9.25 17.58 -3.40
CA ALA A 199 -10.19 18.08 -2.40
C ALA A 199 -9.94 17.46 -1.02
N LYS A 200 -9.71 16.14 -0.92
CA LYS A 200 -9.33 15.45 0.33
C LYS A 200 -8.06 16.03 0.96
N ARG A 201 -7.02 16.32 0.15
CA ARG A 201 -5.79 17.00 0.60
C ARG A 201 -6.10 18.41 1.13
N THR A 202 -6.91 19.17 0.40
CA THR A 202 -7.33 20.54 0.77
C THR A 202 -8.15 20.56 2.06
N LEU A 203 -9.09 19.64 2.24
CA LEU A 203 -9.90 19.49 3.46
C LEU A 203 -9.10 19.03 4.69
N SER A 204 -7.89 18.51 4.50
CA SER A 204 -7.01 18.15 5.63
C SER A 204 -6.44 19.39 6.34
N SER A 205 -6.37 20.55 5.68
CA SER A 205 -5.97 21.84 6.27
C SER A 205 -7.14 22.84 6.38
N THR A 206 -8.00 22.93 5.36
CA THR A 206 -9.16 23.84 5.28
C THR A 206 -10.47 23.19 5.71
N THR A 207 -11.50 24.00 5.99
CA THR A 207 -12.84 23.53 6.39
C THR A 207 -13.78 23.23 5.22
N GLN A 208 -13.48 23.75 4.02
CA GLN A 208 -14.27 23.55 2.80
C GLN A 208 -13.41 23.73 1.54
N THR A 209 -13.83 23.14 0.43
CA THR A 209 -13.22 23.29 -0.90
C THR A 209 -14.30 23.19 -1.97
N THR A 210 -14.06 23.80 -3.13
CA THR A 210 -14.78 23.45 -4.36
C THR A 210 -14.19 22.19 -5.00
N ILE A 211 -15.03 21.48 -5.74
CA ILE A 211 -14.69 20.45 -6.72
C ILE A 211 -15.25 20.96 -8.04
N GLU A 212 -14.37 21.01 -9.04
CA GLU A 212 -14.60 21.66 -10.32
C GLU A 212 -14.01 20.71 -11.37
N ILE A 213 -14.85 20.23 -12.30
CA ILE A 213 -14.48 19.27 -13.34
C ILE A 213 -15.14 19.68 -14.66
N ASP A 214 -14.34 20.20 -15.58
CA ASP A 214 -14.79 20.64 -16.90
C ASP A 214 -15.36 19.45 -17.70
N SER A 215 -16.52 19.64 -18.34
CA SER A 215 -17.17 18.71 -19.27
C SER A 215 -17.28 17.25 -18.77
N LEU A 216 -17.64 17.06 -17.50
CA LEU A 216 -17.74 15.75 -16.83
C LEU A 216 -18.59 14.72 -17.60
N TYR A 217 -19.70 15.15 -18.21
CA TYR A 217 -20.58 14.30 -19.04
C TYR A 217 -21.30 15.15 -20.09
N GLU A 218 -21.38 14.68 -21.35
CA GLU A 218 -22.06 15.35 -22.48
C GLU A 218 -21.67 16.84 -22.69
N GLY A 219 -20.49 17.26 -22.24
CA GLY A 219 -20.02 18.66 -22.30
C GLY A 219 -20.56 19.57 -21.19
N ILE A 220 -21.17 18.99 -20.15
CA ILE A 220 -21.67 19.70 -18.96
C ILE A 220 -20.56 19.70 -17.90
N ASP A 221 -20.12 20.90 -17.51
CA ASP A 221 -19.17 21.08 -16.41
C ASP A 221 -19.81 20.75 -15.05
N PHE A 222 -19.00 20.25 -14.12
CA PHE A 222 -19.42 19.90 -12.76
C PHE A 222 -18.80 20.85 -11.73
N TYR A 223 -19.65 21.43 -10.88
CA TYR A 223 -19.25 22.32 -9.79
C TYR A 223 -19.99 21.93 -8.50
N ALA A 224 -19.24 21.60 -7.44
CA ALA A 224 -19.78 21.31 -6.10
C ALA A 224 -18.90 21.94 -5.01
N THR A 225 -19.50 22.36 -3.90
CA THR A 225 -18.77 22.78 -2.69
C THR A 225 -18.93 21.73 -1.62
N ILE A 226 -17.83 21.23 -1.07
CA ILE A 226 -17.86 20.19 -0.04
C ILE A 226 -17.05 20.60 1.20
N THR A 227 -17.59 20.27 2.38
CA THR A 227 -17.03 20.63 3.68
C THR A 227 -16.26 19.46 4.29
N ARG A 228 -15.34 19.77 5.22
CA ARG A 228 -14.65 18.76 6.03
C ARG A 228 -15.65 17.91 6.82
N ALA A 229 -16.68 18.53 7.40
CA ALA A 229 -17.71 17.81 8.14
C ALA A 229 -18.42 16.76 7.28
N ARG A 230 -18.76 17.10 6.03
CA ARG A 230 -19.37 16.16 5.08
C ARG A 230 -18.41 15.07 4.62
N PHE A 231 -17.14 15.40 4.36
CA PHE A 231 -16.09 14.41 4.12
C PHE A 231 -15.92 13.43 5.28
N GLU A 232 -15.95 13.92 6.53
CA GLU A 232 -15.84 13.07 7.72
C GLU A 232 -17.07 12.17 7.90
N GLU A 233 -18.28 12.69 7.63
CA GLU A 233 -19.53 11.94 7.68
C GLU A 233 -19.55 10.78 6.67
N LEU A 234 -19.28 11.07 5.39
CA LEU A 234 -19.25 10.10 4.28
C LEU A 234 -18.25 8.95 4.49
N ASN A 235 -17.26 9.13 5.36
CA ASN A 235 -16.16 8.19 5.57
C ASN A 235 -16.06 7.66 7.01
N MET A 236 -17.05 7.97 7.86
CA MET A 236 -17.03 7.66 9.28
C MET A 236 -16.94 6.16 9.59
N ASP A 237 -17.52 5.30 8.75
CA ASP A 237 -17.42 3.85 8.91
C ASP A 237 -16.03 3.32 8.53
N LEU A 238 -15.41 3.85 7.47
CA LEU A 238 -14.04 3.54 7.08
C LEU A 238 -13.04 3.99 8.15
N PHE A 239 -13.27 5.16 8.76
CA PHE A 239 -12.45 5.69 9.85
C PHE A 239 -12.55 4.79 11.10
N ARG A 240 -13.76 4.33 11.46
CA ARG A 240 -13.96 3.37 12.57
C ARG A 240 -13.27 2.03 12.30
N LYS A 241 -13.36 1.51 11.08
CA LYS A 241 -12.67 0.28 10.64
C LYS A 241 -11.14 0.39 10.70
N CYS A 242 -10.58 1.59 10.77
CA CYS A 242 -9.13 1.80 10.99
C CYS A 242 -8.70 1.77 12.45
N MET A 243 -9.63 1.77 13.42
CA MET A 243 -9.32 1.60 14.84
C MET A 243 -9.26 0.12 15.26
N GLU A 244 -10.03 -0.75 14.61
CA GLU A 244 -10.05 -2.21 14.87
C GLU A 244 -8.64 -2.86 14.87
N PRO A 245 -7.71 -2.52 13.96
CA PRO A 245 -6.35 -3.08 13.97
C PRO A 245 -5.45 -2.50 15.07
N VAL A 246 -5.69 -1.27 15.52
CA VAL A 246 -4.98 -0.66 16.66
C VAL A 246 -5.33 -1.43 17.93
N GLU A 247 -6.62 -1.69 18.14
CA GLU A 247 -7.08 -2.55 19.23
C GLU A 247 -6.57 -3.98 19.11
N LYS A 248 -6.56 -4.58 17.90
CA LYS A 248 -6.02 -5.94 17.72
C LYS A 248 -4.54 -5.98 18.07
N CYS A 249 -3.73 -5.03 17.60
CA CYS A 249 -2.31 -4.95 17.92
C CYS A 249 -2.06 -4.93 19.45
N LEU A 250 -2.80 -4.12 20.20
CA LEU A 250 -2.71 -4.07 21.67
C LEU A 250 -3.18 -5.36 22.37
N ARG A 251 -4.29 -5.96 21.90
CA ARG A 251 -4.77 -7.26 22.43
C ARG A 251 -3.78 -8.40 22.15
N ASP A 252 -3.24 -8.45 20.94
CA ASP A 252 -2.25 -9.44 20.52
C ASP A 252 -0.93 -9.27 21.30
N ALA A 253 -0.53 -8.02 21.58
CA ALA A 253 0.62 -7.70 22.46
C ALA A 253 0.36 -7.96 23.94
N LYS A 254 -0.92 -8.00 24.36
CA LYS A 254 -1.38 -8.04 25.77
C LYS A 254 -0.99 -6.79 26.57
N ILE A 255 -0.96 -5.63 25.91
CA ILE A 255 -0.51 -4.35 26.47
C ILE A 255 -1.69 -3.37 26.57
N ASP A 256 -1.81 -2.70 27.71
CA ASP A 256 -2.77 -1.61 27.86
C ASP A 256 -2.30 -0.35 27.13
N LYS A 257 -3.25 0.40 26.55
CA LYS A 257 -2.96 1.64 25.81
C LYS A 257 -2.26 2.73 26.62
N SER A 258 -2.34 2.72 27.95
CA SER A 258 -1.58 3.62 28.82
C SER A 258 -0.06 3.37 28.79
N SER A 259 0.37 2.13 28.52
CA SER A 259 1.78 1.74 28.39
C SER A 259 2.39 2.04 27.03
N VAL A 260 1.60 2.51 26.05
CA VAL A 260 2.13 3.01 24.78
C VAL A 260 2.81 4.34 25.04
N HIS A 261 4.10 4.44 24.76
CA HIS A 261 4.89 5.64 24.99
C HIS A 261 4.55 6.72 23.95
N ASP A 262 4.72 6.41 22.67
CA ASP A 262 4.53 7.32 21.54
C ASP A 262 3.56 6.74 20.50
N VAL A 263 2.90 7.62 19.73
CA VAL A 263 2.05 7.24 18.60
C VAL A 263 2.53 7.97 17.36
N VAL A 264 3.28 7.29 16.49
CA VAL A 264 3.88 7.83 15.27
C VAL A 264 2.92 7.72 14.09
N LEU A 265 2.83 8.78 13.28
CA LEU A 265 1.97 8.82 12.09
C LEU A 265 2.77 8.59 10.80
N VAL A 266 2.36 7.60 10.02
CA VAL A 266 3.01 7.17 8.76
C VAL A 266 1.98 7.06 7.63
N GLY A 267 2.34 7.52 6.43
CA GLY A 267 1.50 7.60 5.24
C GLY A 267 0.53 8.78 5.24
N GLY A 268 0.45 9.53 4.14
CA GLY A 268 -0.28 10.81 4.04
C GLY A 268 -1.78 10.78 4.36
N SER A 269 -2.43 9.61 4.39
CA SER A 269 -3.81 9.48 4.92
C SER A 269 -3.92 9.88 6.40
N THR A 270 -2.84 9.73 7.18
CA THR A 270 -2.78 10.19 8.58
C THR A 270 -2.84 11.71 8.74
N ARG A 271 -2.73 12.49 7.65
CA ARG A 271 -2.92 13.94 7.66
C ARG A 271 -4.39 14.36 7.85
N ILE A 272 -5.34 13.44 7.72
CA ILE A 272 -6.78 13.71 7.92
C ILE A 272 -7.05 14.03 9.42
N PRO A 273 -7.59 15.21 9.76
CA PRO A 273 -7.82 15.63 11.14
C PRO A 273 -8.65 14.65 11.96
N LYS A 274 -9.66 14.01 11.36
CA LYS A 274 -10.53 13.06 12.07
C LYS A 274 -9.85 11.76 12.47
N VAL A 275 -8.94 11.26 11.65
CA VAL A 275 -8.13 10.07 11.98
C VAL A 275 -7.18 10.39 13.12
N GLN A 276 -6.57 11.57 13.12
CA GLN A 276 -5.77 12.05 14.25
C GLN A 276 -6.62 12.18 15.52
N GLN A 277 -7.79 12.82 15.44
CA GLN A 277 -8.69 12.95 16.59
C GLN A 277 -9.06 11.58 17.17
N MET A 278 -9.50 10.63 16.34
CA MET A 278 -9.90 9.30 16.79
C MET A 278 -8.74 8.51 17.42
N LEU A 279 -7.51 8.68 16.94
CA LEU A 279 -6.31 8.12 17.60
C LEU A 279 -6.02 8.81 18.94
N GLN A 280 -6.13 10.14 19.04
CA GLN A 280 -5.93 10.86 20.30
C GLN A 280 -6.98 10.48 21.34
N ASP A 281 -8.26 10.49 20.97
CA ASP A 281 -9.37 10.08 21.83
C ASP A 281 -9.18 8.64 22.34
N PHE A 282 -8.77 7.73 21.45
CA PHE A 282 -8.46 6.33 21.80
C PHE A 282 -7.32 6.23 22.81
N PHE A 283 -6.22 6.97 22.61
CA PHE A 283 -5.08 7.06 23.53
C PHE A 283 -5.25 8.13 24.63
N ASN A 284 -6.49 8.41 25.07
CA ASN A 284 -6.80 9.26 26.23
C ASN A 284 -6.26 10.70 26.15
N GLY A 285 -6.19 11.27 24.95
CA GLY A 285 -5.69 12.63 24.70
C GLY A 285 -4.17 12.74 24.52
N LYS A 286 -3.45 11.61 24.44
CA LYS A 286 -2.01 11.57 24.15
C LYS A 286 -1.67 12.36 22.88
N GLU A 287 -0.55 13.10 22.93
CA GLU A 287 -0.04 13.81 21.75
C GLU A 287 0.50 12.82 20.70
N LEU A 288 0.19 13.06 19.43
CA LEU A 288 0.67 12.23 18.32
C LEU A 288 2.03 12.76 17.85
N CYS A 289 3.00 11.88 17.66
CA CYS A 289 4.33 12.22 17.19
C CYS A 289 4.27 12.71 15.73
N LYS A 290 4.64 13.98 15.52
CA LYS A 290 4.58 14.72 14.26
C LYS A 290 5.95 15.24 13.78
N SER A 291 7.04 14.83 14.45
CA SER A 291 8.42 15.19 14.10
C SER A 291 8.95 14.45 12.87
N ILE A 292 8.36 13.31 12.53
CA ILE A 292 8.67 12.49 11.37
C ILE A 292 7.70 12.84 10.24
N ASN A 293 8.19 13.00 9.00
CA ASN A 293 7.35 13.25 7.85
C ASN A 293 6.63 11.95 7.42
N PRO A 294 5.28 11.87 7.46
CA PRO A 294 4.56 10.62 7.22
C PRO A 294 4.82 9.98 5.86
N ASP A 295 5.12 10.79 4.84
CA ASP A 295 5.31 10.33 3.44
C ASP A 295 6.78 9.98 3.11
N GLU A 296 7.72 10.20 4.04
CA GLU A 296 9.15 9.83 3.89
C GLU A 296 9.59 8.76 4.90
N ALA A 297 8.83 8.57 6.00
CA ALA A 297 9.22 7.74 7.14
C ALA A 297 9.64 6.30 6.79
N VAL A 298 8.96 5.68 5.83
CA VAL A 298 9.19 4.27 5.45
C VAL A 298 10.51 4.14 4.67
N ALA A 299 10.74 5.00 3.69
CA ALA A 299 12.00 5.08 2.95
C ALA A 299 13.16 5.48 3.86
N TYR A 300 12.93 6.36 4.84
CA TYR A 300 13.91 6.74 5.85
C TYR A 300 14.36 5.53 6.69
N GLY A 301 13.40 4.76 7.23
CA GLY A 301 13.70 3.53 7.98
C GLY A 301 14.40 2.47 7.12
N ALA A 302 13.94 2.29 5.87
CA ALA A 302 14.60 1.40 4.91
C ALA A 302 16.05 1.81 4.62
N ALA A 303 16.35 3.11 4.57
CA ALA A 303 17.68 3.64 4.30
C ALA A 303 18.64 3.49 5.49
N VAL A 304 18.14 3.62 6.72
CA VAL A 304 18.91 3.23 7.93
C VAL A 304 19.24 1.73 7.88
N GLN A 305 18.27 0.87 7.57
CA GLN A 305 18.52 -0.57 7.46
C GLN A 305 19.45 -0.93 6.29
N ALA A 306 19.38 -0.20 5.17
CA ALA A 306 20.31 -0.35 4.05
C ALA A 306 21.75 -0.05 4.46
N ALA A 307 21.96 0.99 5.27
CA ALA A 307 23.27 1.35 5.82
C ALA A 307 23.84 0.23 6.71
N ILE A 308 23.04 -0.26 7.67
CA ILE A 308 23.41 -1.37 8.57
C ILE A 308 23.86 -2.59 7.76
N LEU A 309 23.10 -2.97 6.74
CA LEU A 309 23.40 -4.12 5.89
C LEU A 309 24.61 -3.93 4.96
N SER A 310 24.98 -2.69 4.61
CA SER A 310 26.20 -2.38 3.84
C SER A 310 27.45 -2.12 4.71
N GLY A 311 27.27 -1.99 6.03
CA GLY A 311 28.32 -1.53 6.94
C GLY A 311 28.62 -0.03 6.85
N GLU A 312 27.70 0.76 6.30
CA GLU A 312 27.69 2.22 6.40
C GLU A 312 26.88 2.65 7.64
N GLY A 313 27.21 3.79 8.25
CA GLY A 313 26.53 4.26 9.45
C GLY A 313 27.50 4.77 10.52
N ASN A 314 26.95 5.44 11.52
CA ASN A 314 27.64 5.74 12.77
C ASN A 314 27.37 4.64 13.81
N GLU A 315 28.07 4.67 14.94
CA GLU A 315 27.99 3.67 16.03
C GLU A 315 26.53 3.38 16.45
N LYS A 316 25.71 4.43 16.65
CA LYS A 316 24.30 4.31 17.05
C LYS A 316 23.41 3.59 16.03
N VAL A 317 23.80 3.60 14.75
CA VAL A 317 23.10 2.88 13.68
C VAL A 317 23.60 1.43 13.63
N GLN A 318 24.88 1.18 13.85
CA GLN A 318 25.44 -0.19 13.88
C GLN A 318 24.96 -1.00 15.09
N ASP A 319 24.62 -0.33 16.21
CA ASP A 319 24.02 -0.94 17.41
C ASP A 319 22.50 -1.28 17.27
N LEU A 320 21.85 -0.96 16.13
CA LEU A 320 20.42 -1.25 15.94
C LEU A 320 20.17 -2.74 15.61
N LEU A 321 19.64 -3.47 16.58
CA LEU A 321 19.03 -4.79 16.36
C LEU A 321 17.55 -4.67 15.99
N LEU A 322 17.18 -5.11 14.79
CA LEU A 322 15.78 -5.32 14.42
C LEU A 322 15.34 -6.76 14.74
N LEU A 323 14.24 -6.89 15.45
CA LEU A 323 13.50 -8.14 15.64
C LEU A 323 12.11 -7.97 15.02
N ASP A 324 11.71 -8.90 14.16
CA ASP A 324 10.41 -8.87 13.46
C ASP A 324 9.72 -10.23 13.57
N VAL A 325 8.42 -10.27 13.29
CA VAL A 325 7.52 -11.42 13.49
C VAL A 325 6.61 -11.68 12.30
N THR A 326 6.24 -12.94 12.09
CA THR A 326 5.27 -13.32 11.07
C THR A 326 3.90 -12.66 11.32
N LEU A 327 3.25 -12.22 10.24
CA LEU A 327 2.07 -11.35 10.31
C LEU A 327 0.74 -12.10 10.46
N SER A 328 0.78 -13.42 10.25
CA SER A 328 -0.35 -14.36 10.26
C SER A 328 0.15 -15.72 10.74
N ALA A 329 -0.72 -16.53 11.35
CA ALA A 329 -0.44 -17.94 11.58
C ALA A 329 -0.19 -18.71 10.25
N LEU A 330 0.66 -19.73 10.29
CA LEU A 330 0.86 -20.70 9.21
C LEU A 330 0.20 -22.03 9.60
N ALA A 331 -0.44 -22.70 8.66
CA ALA A 331 -1.13 -23.97 8.91
C ALA A 331 -0.81 -25.02 7.85
N LEU A 332 -0.79 -26.30 8.27
CA LEU A 332 -0.62 -27.45 7.40
C LEU A 332 -1.93 -28.24 7.31
N ARG A 333 -2.32 -28.65 6.10
CA ARG A 333 -3.47 -29.54 5.87
C ARG A 333 -3.04 -30.83 5.20
N ARG A 334 -3.60 -31.95 5.66
CA ARG A 334 -3.19 -33.28 5.25
C ARG A 334 -4.38 -34.18 4.95
N GLY A 335 -4.87 -34.11 3.72
CA GLY A 335 -6.06 -34.83 3.29
C GLY A 335 -7.34 -34.09 3.68
N ARG A 336 -8.16 -34.68 4.55
CA ARG A 336 -9.42 -34.08 5.03
C ARG A 336 -9.36 -33.52 6.45
N SER A 337 -8.32 -33.80 7.23
CA SER A 337 -8.06 -33.11 8.49
C SER A 337 -7.28 -31.81 8.25
N TYR A 338 -7.60 -30.80 9.06
CA TYR A 338 -6.73 -29.67 9.30
C TYR A 338 -5.88 -30.00 10.53
N ASP A 339 -4.61 -30.29 10.29
CA ASP A 339 -3.62 -30.52 11.33
C ASP A 339 -3.05 -29.14 11.69
N SER A 340 -3.90 -28.31 12.32
CA SER A 340 -3.65 -26.87 12.51
C SER A 340 -2.32 -26.61 13.20
N PHE A 341 -1.39 -26.01 12.46
CA PHE A 341 -0.12 -25.52 13.02
C PHE A 341 -0.33 -24.22 13.81
N ASP A 342 0.73 -23.76 14.48
CA ASP A 342 0.60 -22.86 15.62
C ASP A 342 -0.12 -21.54 15.29
N SER A 343 -1.08 -21.18 16.15
CA SER A 343 -1.90 -19.96 16.06
C SER A 343 -1.15 -18.72 16.56
N LYS A 344 0.18 -18.72 16.46
CA LYS A 344 1.07 -17.68 16.96
C LYS A 344 1.80 -16.98 15.83
N LYS A 345 2.37 -15.82 16.19
CA LYS A 345 3.34 -15.09 15.38
C LYS A 345 4.71 -15.54 15.86
N HIS A 346 5.57 -15.90 14.92
CA HIS A 346 6.92 -16.42 15.18
C HIS A 346 7.94 -15.38 14.76
N HIS A 347 9.12 -15.37 15.35
CA HIS A 347 10.22 -14.61 14.78
C HIS A 347 10.66 -15.23 13.46
N TYR A 348 11.14 -14.42 12.51
CA TYR A 348 11.60 -14.91 11.20
C TYR A 348 12.79 -15.89 11.27
N SER A 349 13.44 -16.02 12.43
CA SER A 349 14.48 -16.99 12.76
C SER A 349 13.98 -18.37 13.21
N ASP A 350 12.71 -18.49 13.58
CA ASP A 350 12.18 -19.67 14.26
C ASP A 350 12.07 -20.88 13.30
N GLN A 351 12.31 -22.08 13.83
CA GLN A 351 12.15 -23.34 13.09
C GLN A 351 11.26 -24.31 13.87
N GLU A 352 10.07 -24.57 13.35
CA GLU A 352 9.22 -25.65 13.84
C GLU A 352 9.32 -26.91 12.96
N ARG A 353 9.00 -28.07 13.53
CA ARG A 353 9.03 -29.37 12.86
C ARG A 353 7.88 -30.24 13.36
N ALA A 354 7.28 -31.02 12.47
CA ALA A 354 6.33 -32.06 12.81
C ALA A 354 6.52 -33.29 11.92
N ASP A 355 6.36 -34.47 12.53
CA ASP A 355 6.44 -35.76 11.86
C ASP A 355 5.04 -36.25 11.47
N PHE A 356 4.91 -36.80 10.26
CA PHE A 356 3.63 -37.24 9.71
C PHE A 356 3.68 -38.74 9.32
N LEU A 357 2.78 -39.55 9.89
CA LEU A 357 2.67 -41.00 9.64
C LEU A 357 1.65 -41.31 8.53
N ASN A 358 1.97 -42.23 7.62
CA ASN A 358 1.10 -42.62 6.50
C ASN A 358 -0.32 -43.04 6.96
N TYR A 359 -1.34 -42.72 6.15
CA TYR A 359 -2.73 -43.08 6.41
C TYR A 359 -3.09 -44.52 6.02
N ALA A 360 -2.25 -45.16 5.20
CA ALA A 360 -2.43 -46.55 4.75
C ALA A 360 -1.08 -47.21 4.46
N ASP A 361 -1.05 -48.55 4.58
CA ASP A 361 0.09 -49.34 4.15
C ASP A 361 0.41 -49.12 2.67
N ASN A 362 1.70 -49.03 2.35
CA ASN A 362 2.20 -48.79 1.00
C ASN A 362 1.67 -47.50 0.32
N GLN A 363 1.23 -46.50 1.09
CA GLN A 363 0.86 -45.18 0.56
C GLN A 363 2.04 -44.59 -0.26
N PRO A 364 1.86 -44.31 -1.57
CA PRO A 364 2.97 -43.97 -2.47
C PRO A 364 3.46 -42.51 -2.36
N GLY A 365 2.78 -41.68 -1.56
CA GLY A 365 3.16 -40.28 -1.34
C GLY A 365 2.15 -39.55 -0.45
N VAL A 366 2.58 -38.43 0.14
CA VAL A 366 1.77 -37.57 1.00
C VAL A 366 1.65 -36.19 0.37
N LEU A 367 0.42 -35.71 0.15
CA LEU A 367 0.17 -34.32 -0.19
C LEU A 367 0.13 -33.49 1.10
N ILE A 368 1.09 -32.58 1.26
CA ILE A 368 1.09 -31.54 2.29
C ILE A 368 0.64 -30.24 1.62
N GLN A 369 -0.32 -29.55 2.22
CA GLN A 369 -0.80 -28.25 1.74
C GLN A 369 -0.53 -27.19 2.81
N VAL A 370 0.13 -26.09 2.44
CA VAL A 370 0.46 -24.98 3.35
C VAL A 370 -0.56 -23.85 3.16
N TYR A 371 -0.98 -23.22 4.26
CA TYR A 371 -1.92 -22.11 4.32
C TYR A 371 -1.38 -21.00 5.23
N GLU A 372 -1.80 -19.75 4.97
CA GLU A 372 -1.58 -18.58 5.83
C GLU A 372 -2.94 -18.04 6.28
N GLY A 373 -3.14 -17.85 7.59
CA GLY A 373 -4.31 -17.12 8.11
C GLY A 373 -4.84 -17.57 9.47
N GLU A 374 -5.64 -16.68 10.07
CA GLU A 374 -6.22 -16.81 11.43
C GLU A 374 -7.50 -17.67 11.47
N ARG A 375 -7.69 -18.59 10.51
CA ARG A 375 -8.91 -19.43 10.39
C ARG A 375 -8.53 -20.88 10.05
N PRO A 376 -9.15 -21.88 10.70
CA PRO A 376 -9.01 -23.29 10.33
C PRO A 376 -9.76 -23.61 9.04
#